data_AF-A0A6J4D1Z6-F1
#
_entry.id   AF-A0A6J4D1Z6-F1
#
_cell.length_a   1.000
_cell.length_b   1.000
_cell.length_c   1.000
_cell.angle_alpha   90.00
_cell.angle_beta   90.00
_cell.angle_gamma   90.00
#
_symmetry.space_group_name_H-M   'P 1'
#
loop_
_entity.id
_entity.type
_entity.pdbx_description
1 polymer ?
#
loop_
_entity_poly.entity_id
_entity_poly.type
_entity_poly.pdbx_seq_one_letter_code
_entity_poly.pdbx_strand_id
1 'polypeptide(L)'
;MYFFSQLILFSFFFFVFSEHLLVMNFSLMMTSMFYSVVLYHQMLTSWMAYILMMVFLSGMMVIFIYMTSLSSNEPFNFPSNSLFFLVFLSAFLPILVSKYGFLFMEVIDKLCNFNSSFSLELVYKSYSLSSWELTFCLITYLFITLVVTVKISSMKSAPLKMMK
;
A
#
# COMPACT_ATOMS: atom_id res chain seq x y z
N MET A 1 18.37 0.93 2.53
CA MET A 1 17.12 1.64 2.18
C MET A 1 17.01 1.98 0.70
N TYR A 2 18.03 2.53 0.05
CA TYR A 2 17.96 2.93 -1.37
C TYR A 2 17.53 1.81 -2.32
N PHE A 3 18.06 0.60 -2.15
CA PHE A 3 17.64 -0.56 -2.94
C PHE A 3 16.14 -0.86 -2.79
N PHE A 4 15.62 -0.87 -1.56
CA PHE A 4 14.18 -1.06 -1.32
C PHE A 4 13.34 0.09 -1.90
N SER A 5 13.80 1.34 -1.83
CA SER A 5 13.09 2.45 -2.47
C SER A 5 13.02 2.33 -3.99
N GLN A 6 14.05 1.75 -4.62
CA GLN A 6 14.04 1.46 -6.06
C GLN A 6 13.05 0.35 -6.40
N LEU A 7 12.98 -0.71 -5.59
CA LEU A 7 11.99 -1.78 -5.76
C LEU A 7 10.54 -1.29 -5.58
N ILE A 8 10.32 -0.38 -4.62
CA ILE A 8 9.02 0.25 -4.40
C ILE A 8 8.60 1.05 -5.65
N LEU A 9 9.49 1.90 -6.17
CA LEU A 9 9.19 2.67 -7.38
C LEU A 9 8.91 1.77 -8.58
N PHE A 10 9.73 0.73 -8.79
CA PHE A 10 9.54 -0.20 -9.89
C PHE A 10 8.19 -0.92 -9.82
N SER A 11 7.83 -1.42 -8.64
CA SER A 11 6.55 -2.10 -8.44
C SER A 11 5.35 -1.16 -8.58
N PHE A 12 5.47 0.12 -8.19
CA PHE A 12 4.44 1.12 -8.44
C PHE A 12 4.27 1.46 -9.92
N PHE A 13 5.35 1.59 -10.68
CA PHE A 13 5.20 1.80 -12.13
C PHE A 13 4.56 0.59 -12.81
N PHE A 14 4.93 -0.62 -12.39
CA PHE A 14 4.31 -1.84 -12.91
C PHE A 14 2.81 -1.89 -12.62
N PHE A 15 2.35 -1.40 -11.46
CA PHE A 15 0.93 -1.23 -11.14
C PHE A 15 0.23 -0.28 -12.13
N VAL A 16 0.77 0.93 -12.31
CA VAL A 16 0.15 1.97 -13.13
C VAL A 16 0.04 1.56 -14.61
N PHE A 17 1.04 0.84 -15.13
CA PHE A 17 1.07 0.42 -16.53
C PHE A 17 0.41 -0.94 -16.80
N SER A 18 -0.01 -1.68 -15.77
CA SER A 18 -0.71 -2.95 -15.95
C SER A 18 -2.19 -2.75 -16.20
N GLU A 19 -2.69 -3.26 -17.32
CA GLU A 19 -4.13 -3.27 -17.62
C GLU A 19 -4.82 -4.49 -16.98
N HIS A 20 -4.09 -5.59 -16.83
CA HIS A 20 -4.67 -6.81 -16.28
C HIS A 20 -4.80 -6.73 -14.76
N LEU A 21 -6.03 -6.84 -14.30
CA LEU A 21 -6.46 -6.76 -12.91
C LEU A 21 -5.69 -7.66 -11.93
N LEU A 22 -5.34 -8.89 -12.34
CA LEU A 22 -4.52 -9.78 -11.51
C LEU A 22 -3.13 -9.19 -11.25
N VAL A 23 -2.52 -8.60 -12.28
CA VAL A 23 -1.16 -8.06 -12.21
C VAL A 23 -1.15 -6.73 -11.48
N MET A 24 -2.22 -5.95 -11.64
CA MET A 24 -2.52 -4.80 -10.81
C MET A 24 -2.59 -5.19 -9.31
N ASN A 25 -3.33 -6.24 -8.95
CA ASN A 25 -3.40 -6.68 -7.55
C ASN A 25 -2.07 -7.27 -7.05
N PHE A 26 -1.35 -8.03 -7.87
CA PHE A 26 -0.07 -8.62 -7.45
C PHE A 26 1.01 -7.56 -7.24
N SER A 27 1.09 -6.56 -8.14
CA SER A 27 2.05 -5.46 -8.04
C SER A 27 1.84 -4.63 -6.79
N LEU A 28 0.59 -4.37 -6.41
CA LEU A 28 0.27 -3.59 -5.23
C LEU A 28 0.56 -4.40 -3.92
N MET A 29 0.43 -5.73 -3.93
CA MET A 29 0.90 -6.57 -2.80
C MET A 29 2.43 -6.43 -2.64
N MET A 30 3.19 -6.48 -3.73
CA MET A 30 4.64 -6.33 -3.69
C MET A 30 5.09 -4.95 -3.20
N THR A 31 4.42 -3.87 -3.63
CA THR A 31 4.73 -2.51 -3.12
C THR A 31 4.56 -2.43 -1.59
N SER A 32 3.47 -3.00 -1.05
CA SER A 32 3.18 -2.98 0.39
C SER A 32 4.20 -3.78 1.20
N MET A 33 4.65 -4.92 0.68
CA MET A 33 5.71 -5.72 1.29
C MET A 33 7.02 -4.93 1.39
N PHE A 34 7.49 -4.35 0.30
CA PHE A 34 8.74 -3.56 0.33
C PHE A 34 8.62 -2.33 1.24
N TYR A 35 7.45 -1.68 1.25
CA TYR A 35 7.21 -0.53 2.12
C TYR A 35 7.21 -0.90 3.61
N SER A 36 6.62 -2.04 3.99
CA SER A 36 6.66 -2.53 5.38
C SER A 36 8.09 -2.77 5.89
N VAL A 37 8.97 -3.29 5.02
CA VAL A 37 10.39 -3.49 5.35
C VAL A 37 11.13 -2.17 5.54
N VAL A 38 10.81 -1.15 4.73
CA VAL A 38 11.38 0.21 4.92
C VAL A 38 10.91 0.81 6.24
N LEU A 39 9.62 0.71 6.56
CA LEU A 39 9.06 1.21 7.82
C LEU A 39 9.64 0.51 9.04
N TYR A 40 9.84 -0.81 8.97
CA TYR A 40 10.48 -1.58 10.03
C TYR A 40 11.87 -1.04 10.36
N HIS A 41 12.62 -0.58 9.35
CA HIS A 41 13.96 -0.04 9.55
C HIS A 41 13.97 1.43 9.99
N GLN A 42 12.93 2.21 9.67
CA GLN A 42 12.82 3.63 10.02
C GLN A 42 12.22 3.87 11.41
N MET A 43 11.31 3.01 11.86
CA MET A 43 10.56 3.23 13.09
C MET A 43 11.21 2.50 14.27
N LEU A 44 11.21 3.16 15.42
CA LEU A 44 11.71 2.60 16.68
C LEU A 44 10.89 1.38 17.15
N THR A 45 9.60 1.31 16.78
CA THR A 45 8.71 0.18 17.10
C THR A 45 8.22 -0.49 15.82
N SER A 46 8.35 -1.81 15.75
CA SER A 46 7.92 -2.64 14.60
C SER A 46 6.40 -2.75 14.42
N TRP A 47 5.62 -2.30 15.40
CA TRP A 47 4.16 -2.48 15.44
C TRP A 47 3.44 -1.84 14.23
N MET A 48 3.90 -0.65 13.80
CA MET A 48 3.33 0.02 12.62
C MET A 48 3.61 -0.75 11.32
N ALA A 49 4.84 -1.27 11.16
CA ALA A 49 5.18 -2.08 9.99
C ALA A 49 4.36 -3.38 9.95
N TYR A 50 4.11 -3.99 11.12
CA TYR A 50 3.28 -5.18 11.24
C TYR A 50 1.81 -4.94 10.88
N ILE A 51 1.17 -3.89 11.43
CA ILE A 51 -0.22 -3.56 11.12
C ILE A 51 -0.39 -3.29 9.62
N LEU A 52 0.53 -2.54 9.02
CA LEU A 52 0.49 -2.24 7.58
C LEU A 52 0.53 -3.54 6.75
N MET A 53 1.43 -4.47 7.10
CA MET A 53 1.54 -5.75 6.40
C MET A 53 0.27 -6.58 6.52
N MET A 54 -0.35 -6.66 7.70
CA MET A 54 -1.57 -7.45 7.93
C MET A 54 -2.78 -6.90 7.18
N VAL A 55 -2.98 -5.58 7.18
CA VAL A 55 -4.14 -4.94 6.52
C VAL A 55 -4.04 -5.08 5.00
N PHE A 56 -2.87 -4.84 4.41
CA PHE A 56 -2.71 -4.95 2.96
C PHE A 56 -2.77 -6.41 2.48
N LEU A 57 -2.13 -7.36 3.17
CA LEU A 57 -2.25 -8.79 2.81
C LEU A 57 -3.70 -9.27 2.86
N SER A 58 -4.42 -8.96 3.94
CA SER A 58 -5.80 -9.42 4.13
C SER A 58 -6.78 -8.81 3.13
N GLY A 59 -6.73 -7.48 2.94
CA GLY A 59 -7.63 -6.79 2.01
C GLY A 59 -7.42 -7.19 0.56
N MET A 60 -6.16 -7.36 0.14
CA MET A 60 -5.85 -7.67 -1.25
C MET A 60 -6.23 -9.10 -1.65
N MET A 61 -6.18 -10.05 -0.72
CA MET A 61 -6.67 -11.42 -0.98
C MET A 61 -8.17 -11.46 -1.24
N VAL A 62 -8.98 -10.66 -0.52
CA VAL A 62 -10.43 -10.59 -0.74
C VAL A 62 -10.76 -10.03 -2.12
N ILE A 63 -10.06 -8.95 -2.52
CA ILE A 63 -10.22 -8.36 -3.86
C ILE A 63 -9.79 -9.38 -4.94
N PHE A 64 -8.71 -10.13 -4.73
CA PHE A 64 -8.26 -11.17 -5.66
C PHE A 64 -9.32 -12.25 -5.90
N ILE A 65 -9.96 -12.76 -4.85
CA ILE A 65 -11.03 -13.77 -4.96
C ILE A 65 -12.24 -13.19 -5.69
N TYR A 66 -12.64 -11.96 -5.36
CA TYR A 66 -13.77 -11.31 -6.03
C TYR A 66 -13.52 -11.16 -7.54
N MET A 67 -12.34 -10.70 -7.92
CA MET A 67 -12.02 -10.45 -9.33
C MET A 67 -11.85 -11.72 -10.16
N THR A 68 -11.22 -12.76 -9.63
CA THR A 68 -11.15 -14.08 -10.30
C THR A 68 -12.53 -14.73 -10.48
N SER A 69 -13.52 -14.37 -9.64
CA SER A 69 -14.90 -14.83 -9.82
C SER A 69 -15.69 -14.06 -10.89
N LEU A 70 -15.24 -12.85 -11.28
CA LEU A 70 -15.99 -11.94 -12.14
C LEU A 70 -15.60 -12.01 -13.63
N SER A 71 -14.33 -12.23 -13.97
CA SER A 71 -13.84 -12.23 -15.36
C SER A 71 -13.24 -13.57 -15.78
N SER A 72 -13.49 -13.98 -17.04
CA SER A 72 -12.76 -15.08 -17.68
C SER A 72 -11.26 -14.75 -17.76
N ASN A 73 -10.39 -15.75 -17.62
CA ASN A 73 -8.93 -15.63 -17.75
C ASN A 73 -8.53 -15.18 -19.17
N GLU A 74 -8.66 -13.89 -19.48
CA GLU A 74 -8.19 -13.33 -20.74
C GLU A 74 -6.66 -13.43 -20.82
N PRO A 75 -6.11 -13.75 -22.02
CA PRO A 75 -4.68 -13.86 -22.19
C PRO A 75 -4.02 -12.51 -21.90
N PHE A 76 -2.88 -12.60 -21.25
CA PHE A 76 -2.17 -11.45 -20.74
C PHE A 76 -1.43 -10.72 -21.85
N ASN A 77 -2.02 -9.61 -22.33
CA ASN A 77 -1.40 -8.75 -23.33
C ASN A 77 -0.73 -7.56 -22.64
N PHE A 78 0.60 -7.53 -22.68
CA PHE A 78 1.35 -6.34 -22.28
C PHE A 78 1.68 -5.47 -23.50
N PRO A 79 1.33 -4.18 -23.49
CA PRO A 79 1.78 -3.28 -24.54
C PRO A 79 3.30 -3.14 -24.46
N SER A 80 4.00 -3.48 -25.55
CA SER A 80 5.47 -3.44 -25.64
C SER A 80 6.06 -2.07 -25.28
N ASN A 81 5.32 -0.99 -25.55
CA ASN A 81 5.72 0.38 -25.20
C ASN A 81 5.81 0.60 -23.68
N SER A 82 4.96 -0.05 -22.87
CA SER A 82 4.99 0.06 -21.41
C SER A 82 6.25 -0.58 -20.82
N LEU A 83 6.67 -1.72 -21.36
CA LEU A 83 7.87 -2.43 -20.94
C LEU A 83 9.13 -1.60 -21.23
N PHE A 84 9.18 -0.95 -22.39
CA PHE A 84 10.31 -0.10 -22.77
C PHE A 84 10.44 1.12 -21.84
N PHE A 85 9.31 1.75 -21.49
CA PHE A 85 9.28 2.86 -20.55
C PHE A 85 9.72 2.43 -19.14
N LEU A 86 9.26 1.28 -18.66
CA LEU A 86 9.66 0.70 -17.37
C LEU A 86 11.17 0.44 -17.28
N VAL A 87 11.76 -0.13 -18.34
CA VAL A 87 13.21 -0.41 -18.39
C VAL A 87 13.99 0.90 -18.38
N PHE A 88 13.58 1.89 -19.17
CA PHE A 88 14.23 3.20 -19.19
C PHE A 88 14.20 3.86 -17.81
N LEU A 89 13.05 3.87 -17.15
CA LEU A 89 12.89 4.49 -15.84
C LEU A 89 13.74 3.79 -14.77
N SER A 90 13.83 2.46 -14.81
CA SER A 90 14.68 1.68 -13.89
C SER A 90 16.17 2.01 -14.01
N ALA A 91 16.66 2.34 -15.20
CA ALA A 91 18.06 2.65 -15.45
C ALA A 91 18.48 4.06 -14.98
N PHE A 92 17.57 5.04 -15.04
CA PHE A 92 17.88 6.43 -14.70
C PHE A 92 17.67 6.79 -13.22
N LEU A 93 16.79 6.07 -12.52
CA LEU A 93 16.54 6.26 -11.10
C LEU A 93 17.78 6.21 -10.18
N PRO A 94 18.71 5.23 -10.31
CA PRO A 94 19.87 5.17 -9.40
C PRO A 94 20.80 6.38 -9.50
N ILE A 95 20.84 7.05 -10.67
CA ILE A 95 21.68 8.24 -10.91
C ILE A 95 21.12 9.49 -10.23
N LEU A 96 19.79 9.63 -10.18
CA LEU A 96 19.14 10.75 -9.50
C LEU A 96 19.25 10.61 -7.98
N VAL A 97 19.07 9.39 -7.46
CA VAL A 97 19.06 9.13 -6.02
C VAL A 97 20.46 9.26 -5.40
N SER A 98 21.53 8.86 -6.09
CA SER A 98 22.88 8.93 -5.53
C SER A 98 23.35 10.37 -5.26
N LYS A 99 22.95 11.32 -6.12
CA LYS A 99 23.39 12.72 -6.03
C LYS A 99 22.66 13.52 -4.96
N TYR A 100 21.37 13.26 -4.76
CA TYR A 100 20.55 14.00 -3.79
C TYR A 100 20.29 13.25 -2.48
N GLY A 101 20.41 11.91 -2.46
CA GLY A 101 20.16 11.09 -1.28
C GLY A 101 21.18 11.33 -0.16
N PHE A 102 22.45 11.58 -0.51
CA PHE A 102 23.50 11.79 0.49
C PHE A 102 23.25 13.05 1.34
N LEU A 103 22.80 14.14 0.72
CA LEU A 103 22.48 15.39 1.42
C LEU A 103 21.27 15.26 2.36
N PHE A 104 20.29 14.43 2.01
CA PHE A 104 19.07 14.28 2.79
C PHE A 104 19.27 13.39 4.02
N MET A 105 20.13 12.36 3.93
CA MET A 105 20.44 11.47 5.05
C MET A 105 21.16 12.19 6.20
N GLU A 106 22.09 13.11 5.90
CA GLU A 106 22.77 13.89 6.94
C GLU A 106 21.83 14.81 7.74
N VAL A 107 20.74 15.28 7.11
CA VAL A 107 19.73 16.12 7.77
C VAL A 107 18.82 15.27 8.65
N ILE A 108 18.45 14.07 8.20
CA ILE A 108 17.60 13.14 8.95
C ILE A 108 18.34 12.59 10.18
N ASP A 109 19.60 12.18 10.05
CA ASP A 109 20.38 11.66 11.20
C ASP A 109 20.50 12.70 12.32
N LYS A 110 20.60 13.99 11.97
CA LYS A 110 20.59 15.09 12.94
C LYS A 110 19.24 15.27 13.64
N LEU A 111 18.13 15.00 12.95
CA LEU A 111 16.78 15.09 13.50
C LEU A 111 16.41 13.86 14.35
N CYS A 112 16.80 12.66 13.92
CA CYS A 112 16.52 11.40 14.63
C CYS A 112 17.26 11.27 15.96
N ASN A 113 18.45 11.87 16.08
CA ASN A 113 19.21 11.89 17.34
C ASN A 113 18.56 12.71 18.46
N PHE A 114 17.53 13.51 18.19
CA PHE A 114 16.89 14.38 19.19
C PHE A 114 15.78 13.72 20.02
N ASN A 115 15.23 12.55 19.65
CA ASN A 115 14.03 12.00 20.31
C ASN A 115 13.99 10.47 20.38
N SER A 116 14.97 9.83 21.02
CA SER A 116 14.98 8.38 21.22
C SER A 116 14.00 7.87 22.29
N SER A 117 13.41 8.75 23.11
CA SER A 117 12.46 8.39 24.17
C SER A 117 10.97 8.46 23.78
N PHE A 118 10.65 8.84 22.54
CA PHE A 118 9.30 9.28 22.16
C PHE A 118 8.40 8.18 21.56
N SER A 119 8.88 6.94 21.39
CA SER A 119 8.29 5.98 20.45
C SER A 119 7.14 5.12 20.98
N LEU A 120 7.25 4.56 22.17
CA LEU A 120 6.20 3.72 22.76
C LEU A 120 5.04 4.55 23.31
N GLU A 121 5.35 5.72 23.86
CA GLU A 121 4.36 6.60 24.48
C GLU A 121 3.39 7.19 23.46
N LEU A 122 3.84 7.51 22.23
CA LEU A 122 3.01 7.99 21.12
C LEU A 122 1.90 7.01 20.72
N VAL A 123 2.20 5.71 20.72
CA VAL A 123 1.23 4.66 20.36
C VAL A 123 0.09 4.63 21.38
N TYR A 124 0.41 4.61 22.67
CA TYR A 124 -0.59 4.63 23.73
C TYR A 124 -1.32 5.98 23.83
N LYS A 125 -0.68 7.07 23.42
CA LYS A 125 -1.27 8.42 23.39
C LYS A 125 -2.36 8.59 22.34
N SER A 126 -2.49 7.68 21.38
CA SER A 126 -3.61 7.70 20.40
C SER A 126 -4.98 7.42 21.04
N TYR A 127 -5.02 6.77 22.20
CA TYR A 127 -6.22 6.58 23.03
C TYR A 127 -6.25 7.54 24.23
N SER A 128 -5.50 8.63 24.18
CA SER A 128 -5.53 9.63 25.24
C SER A 128 -6.84 10.41 25.26
N LEU A 129 -7.11 11.06 26.39
CA LEU A 129 -8.25 11.96 26.54
C LEU A 129 -8.27 13.10 25.51
N SER A 130 -7.12 13.44 24.90
CA SER A 130 -7.04 14.48 23.85
C SER A 130 -7.43 14.00 22.45
N SER A 131 -7.38 12.69 22.18
CA SER A 131 -7.62 12.11 20.85
C SER A 131 -8.93 11.30 20.77
N TRP A 132 -9.78 11.38 21.80
CA TRP A 132 -11.02 10.61 21.90
C TRP A 132 -11.99 10.87 20.71
N GLU A 133 -12.05 12.11 20.21
CA GLU A 133 -12.92 12.49 19.09
C GLU A 133 -12.59 11.70 17.80
N LEU A 134 -11.30 11.53 17.52
CA LEU A 134 -10.83 10.75 16.37
C LEU A 134 -11.21 9.27 16.52
N THR A 135 -11.06 8.70 17.71
CA THR A 135 -11.44 7.30 17.97
C THR A 135 -12.94 7.08 17.82
N PHE A 136 -13.76 8.01 18.30
CA PHE A 136 -15.22 7.95 18.15
C PHE A 136 -15.65 8.06 16.68
N CYS A 137 -15.02 8.95 15.92
CA CYS A 137 -15.23 9.08 14.47
C CYS A 137 -14.92 7.77 13.72
N LEU A 138 -13.80 7.11 14.03
CA LEU A 138 -13.43 5.84 13.39
C LEU A 138 -14.40 4.70 13.70
N ILE A 139 -14.87 4.59 14.95
CA ILE A 139 -15.86 3.56 15.34
C ILE A 139 -17.18 3.77 14.59
N THR A 140 -17.67 5.01 14.55
CA THR A 140 -18.92 5.32 13.83
C THR A 140 -18.79 5.11 12.33
N TYR A 141 -17.63 5.46 11.73
CA TYR A 141 -17.33 5.17 10.33
C TYR A 141 -17.38 3.66 10.01
N LEU A 142 -16.68 2.83 10.80
CA LEU A 142 -16.70 1.37 10.62
C LEU A 142 -18.10 0.77 10.82
N PHE A 143 -18.88 1.29 11.76
CA PHE A 143 -20.26 0.84 11.97
C PHE A 143 -21.16 1.17 10.77
N ILE A 144 -21.12 2.41 10.27
CA ILE A 144 -21.92 2.83 9.12
C ILE A 144 -21.54 2.04 7.87
N THR A 145 -20.24 1.85 7.61
CA THR A 145 -19.77 1.05 6.46
C THR A 145 -20.25 -0.40 6.52
N LEU A 146 -20.31 -1.02 7.70
CA LEU A 146 -20.89 -2.36 7.86
C LEU A 146 -22.38 -2.39 7.51
N VAL A 147 -23.17 -1.43 8.02
CA VAL A 147 -24.61 -1.36 7.71
C VAL A 147 -24.84 -1.15 6.20
N VAL A 148 -24.06 -0.27 5.58
CA VAL A 148 -24.15 0.01 4.14
C VAL A 148 -23.76 -1.21 3.31
N THR A 149 -22.67 -1.91 3.65
CA THR A 149 -22.24 -3.11 2.91
C THR A 149 -23.28 -4.22 2.98
N VAL A 150 -23.92 -4.46 4.14
CA VAL A 150 -25.03 -5.41 4.26
C VAL A 150 -26.21 -4.99 3.39
N LYS A 151 -26.59 -3.71 3.40
CA LYS A 151 -27.69 -3.21 2.56
C LYS A 151 -27.41 -3.39 1.07
N ILE A 152 -26.20 -3.08 0.60
CA ILE A 152 -25.78 -3.26 -0.81
C ILE A 152 -25.79 -4.76 -1.17
N SER A 153 -25.27 -5.63 -0.31
CA SER A 153 -25.24 -7.08 -0.56
C SER A 153 -26.64 -7.72 -0.64
N SER A 154 -27.62 -7.15 0.05
CA SER A 154 -29.01 -7.64 0.05
C SER A 154 -29.82 -7.23 -1.19
N MET A 155 -29.32 -6.32 -2.03
CA MET A 155 -30.00 -5.92 -3.26
C MET A 155 -29.98 -7.05 -4.29
N LYS A 156 -31.12 -7.71 -4.48
CA LYS A 156 -31.32 -8.78 -5.49
C LYS A 156 -31.50 -8.20 -6.90
N SER A 157 -30.56 -7.41 -7.40
CA SER A 157 -30.47 -7.17 -8.83
C SER A 157 -29.99 -8.45 -9.52
N ALA A 158 -30.61 -8.83 -10.65
CA ALA A 158 -30.20 -9.98 -11.44
C ALA A 158 -28.67 -10.00 -11.66
N PRO A 159 -28.02 -11.18 -11.71
CA PRO A 159 -26.57 -11.26 -11.84
C PRO A 159 -26.12 -10.45 -13.06
N LEU A 160 -25.11 -9.58 -12.87
CA LEU A 160 -24.46 -8.78 -13.94
C LEU A 160 -24.00 -9.64 -15.13
N LYS A 161 -23.94 -10.97 -14.95
CA LYS A 161 -23.57 -11.97 -15.96
C LYS A 161 -24.69 -12.28 -16.97
N MET A 162 -25.96 -11.96 -16.70
CA MET A 162 -27.12 -12.29 -17.56
C MET A 162 -27.59 -11.12 -18.44
N MET A 163 -26.75 -10.10 -18.67
CA MET A 163 -26.99 -9.09 -19.70
C MET A 163 -25.95 -9.25 -20.82
N LYS A 164 -26.04 -10.36 -21.53
CA LYS A 164 -25.47 -10.53 -22.87
C LYS A 164 -26.42 -11.37 -23.70
#